data_AF-A0A0C3MW62-F1
#
_entry.id   AF-A0A0C3MW62-F1
#
_cell.length_a   1.000
_cell.length_b   1.000
_cell.length_c   1.000
_cell.angle_alpha   90.00
_cell.angle_beta   90.00
_cell.angle_gamma   90.00
#
_symmetry.space_group_name_H-M   'P 1'
#
loop_
_entity.id
_entity.type
_entity.pdbx_description
1 polymer ?
#
loop_
_entity_poly.entity_id
_entity_poly.type
_entity_poly.pdbx_seq_one_letter_code
_entity_poly.pdbx_strand_id
1 'polypeptide(L)'
;MVDGTLLRRLSERGHWENVILSLRTVIDVSEDEMMSSLKFVIDTHRKREKSSDAMDLDLSEPWIPPLETLLSACLSYDFSPVAVRLSIRKYLSDARDLVAILGVLEGWLHGGIEDEMKLALMSTVKSVAVNTESRTTVVPPYPKIITFLQTLLDASCIALLQYQPSYDLLRKTLAQIEPEIDRLDRLEQLRGVLEPFAKAHVRTLREKAGCVPKESPTELKRQRKRMEQQASLGVGLYKLEELVL
;
A
#
# COMPACT_ATOMS: atom_id res chain seq x y z
N MET A 1 -2.91 -12.07 -27.66
CA MET A 1 -2.69 -12.57 -26.29
C MET A 1 -1.27 -13.08 -26.27
N VAL A 2 -0.33 -12.29 -25.75
CA VAL A 2 1.09 -12.67 -25.71
C VAL A 2 1.26 -13.55 -24.48
N ASP A 3 1.26 -14.85 -24.70
CA ASP A 3 1.33 -15.86 -23.66
C ASP A 3 2.64 -15.73 -22.87
N GLY A 4 2.54 -15.39 -21.58
CA GLY A 4 3.34 -15.99 -20.51
C GLY A 4 4.86 -15.83 -20.52
N THR A 5 5.47 -15.14 -21.49
CA THR A 5 6.90 -15.29 -21.80
C THR A 5 7.63 -13.99 -22.14
N LEU A 6 6.96 -12.84 -22.09
CA LEU A 6 7.61 -11.57 -22.40
C LEU A 6 8.68 -11.25 -21.36
N LEU A 7 8.34 -11.32 -20.08
CA LEU A 7 9.27 -11.00 -19.00
C LEU A 7 10.43 -11.98 -18.98
N ARG A 8 10.14 -13.27 -19.18
CA ARG A 8 11.16 -14.31 -19.25
C ARG A 8 12.16 -14.08 -20.39
N ARG A 9 11.68 -13.72 -21.58
CA ARG A 9 12.56 -13.43 -22.73
C ARG A 9 13.35 -12.14 -22.54
N LEU A 10 12.77 -11.14 -21.88
CA LEU A 10 13.47 -9.91 -21.53
C LEU A 10 14.55 -10.14 -20.47
N SER A 11 14.26 -10.98 -19.47
CA SER A 11 15.25 -11.38 -18.45
C SER A 11 16.38 -12.21 -19.02
N GLU A 12 16.10 -13.13 -19.95
CA GLU A 12 17.11 -13.94 -20.65
C GLU A 12 18.03 -13.07 -21.52
N ARG A 13 17.52 -11.94 -22.03
CA ARG A 13 18.28 -10.97 -22.84
C ARG A 13 18.96 -9.87 -22.02
N GLY A 14 18.76 -9.85 -20.70
CA GLY A 14 19.40 -8.88 -19.80
C GLY A 14 18.85 -7.45 -19.89
N HIS A 15 17.67 -7.22 -20.50
CA HIS A 15 17.06 -5.89 -20.61
C HIS A 15 16.17 -5.57 -19.41
N TRP A 16 16.79 -5.40 -18.24
CA TRP A 16 16.08 -5.24 -16.97
C TRP A 16 15.35 -3.90 -16.81
N GLU A 17 15.83 -2.84 -17.46
CA GLU A 17 15.12 -1.56 -17.49
C GLU A 17 13.74 -1.71 -18.14
N ASN A 18 13.68 -2.47 -19.24
CA ASN A 18 12.43 -2.77 -19.94
C ASN A 18 11.53 -3.70 -19.12
N VAL A 19 12.09 -4.61 -18.32
CA VAL A 19 11.34 -5.43 -17.36
C VAL A 19 10.66 -4.53 -16.32
N ILE A 20 11.41 -3.64 -15.67
CA ILE A 20 10.86 -2.71 -14.67
C ILE A 20 9.80 -1.79 -15.29
N LEU A 21 10.08 -1.26 -16.48
CA LEU A 21 9.15 -0.40 -17.21
C LEU A 21 7.88 -1.15 -17.59
N SER A 22 8.00 -2.41 -18.04
CA SER A 22 6.84 -3.25 -18.36
C SER A 22 5.99 -3.55 -17.12
N LEU A 23 6.60 -3.84 -15.97
CA LEU A 23 5.88 -4.06 -14.70
C LEU A 23 5.11 -2.81 -14.22
N ARG A 24 5.54 -1.61 -14.63
CA ARG A 24 4.86 -0.36 -14.29
C ARG A 24 3.79 0.07 -15.29
N THR A 25 3.89 -0.37 -16.55
CA THR A 25 3.08 0.16 -17.65
C THR A 25 2.11 -0.87 -18.22
N VAL A 26 2.41 -2.16 -18.10
CA VAL A 26 1.61 -3.25 -18.69
C VAL A 26 0.63 -3.77 -17.63
N ILE A 27 -0.65 -3.80 -18.00
CA ILE A 27 -1.78 -4.08 -17.11
C ILE A 27 -2.08 -5.59 -16.99
N ASP A 28 -1.47 -6.45 -17.82
CA ASP A 28 -1.76 -7.89 -17.89
C ASP A 28 -0.50 -8.76 -17.67
N VAL A 29 0.27 -8.48 -16.62
CA VAL A 29 1.43 -9.31 -16.25
C VAL A 29 0.99 -10.46 -15.36
N SER A 30 1.34 -11.69 -15.73
CA SER A 30 1.03 -12.87 -14.92
C SER A 30 1.88 -12.92 -13.65
N GLU A 31 1.29 -13.31 -12.52
CA GLU A 31 2.00 -13.46 -11.25
C GLU A 31 3.07 -14.55 -11.29
N ASP A 32 2.88 -15.55 -12.16
CA ASP A 32 3.86 -16.60 -12.45
C ASP A 32 5.14 -16.00 -13.05
N GLU A 33 5.01 -15.09 -14.03
CA GLU A 33 6.15 -14.40 -14.64
C GLU A 33 6.88 -13.46 -13.68
N MET A 34 6.13 -12.72 -12.85
CA MET A 34 6.72 -11.83 -11.84
C MET A 34 7.60 -12.62 -10.86
N MET A 35 7.09 -13.74 -10.34
CA MET A 35 7.84 -14.57 -9.39
C MET A 35 9.01 -15.29 -10.05
N SER A 36 8.87 -15.70 -11.32
CA SER A 36 9.99 -16.29 -12.09
C SER A 36 11.13 -15.29 -12.32
N SER A 37 10.79 -14.02 -12.58
CA SER A 37 11.75 -12.92 -12.76
C SER A 37 12.46 -12.60 -11.44
N LEU A 38 11.70 -12.59 -10.33
CA LEU A 38 12.26 -12.40 -8.99
C LEU A 38 13.26 -13.50 -8.63
N LYS A 39 12.91 -14.76 -8.90
CA LYS A 39 13.80 -15.90 -8.70
C LYS A 39 15.10 -15.75 -9.50
N PHE A 40 15.00 -15.37 -10.78
CA PHE A 40 16.17 -15.17 -11.62
C PHE A 40 17.13 -14.13 -11.01
N VAL A 41 16.60 -12.99 -10.55
CA VAL A 41 17.39 -11.94 -9.91
C VAL A 41 18.09 -12.46 -8.64
N ILE A 42 17.37 -13.17 -7.76
CA ILE A 42 17.95 -13.76 -6.54
C ILE A 42 19.05 -14.77 -6.90
N ASP A 43 18.81 -15.66 -7.87
CA ASP A 43 19.80 -16.64 -8.31
C ASP A 43 21.06 -16.00 -8.88
N THR A 44 20.92 -14.90 -9.63
CA THR A 44 22.06 -14.15 -10.18
C THR A 44 22.86 -13.43 -9.10
N HIS A 45 22.20 -12.73 -8.16
CA HIS A 45 22.89 -12.08 -7.04
C HIS A 45 23.62 -13.10 -6.17
N ARG A 46 23.00 -14.25 -5.91
CA ARG A 46 23.62 -15.35 -5.16
C ARG A 46 24.84 -15.93 -5.86
N LYS A 47 24.82 -16.05 -7.20
CA LYS A 47 25.99 -16.50 -7.97
C LYS A 47 27.12 -15.48 -7.91
N ARG A 48 26.78 -14.19 -7.99
CA ARG A 48 27.74 -13.08 -7.92
C ARG A 48 28.42 -12.96 -6.56
N GLU A 49 27.68 -13.12 -5.46
CA GLU A 49 28.25 -13.15 -4.11
C GLU A 49 29.24 -14.31 -3.92
N LYS A 50 28.95 -15.47 -4.53
CA LYS A 50 29.85 -16.64 -4.50
C LYS A 50 31.04 -16.51 -5.45
N SER A 51 30.91 -15.78 -6.56
CA SER A 51 31.96 -15.58 -7.55
C SER A 51 32.89 -14.41 -7.23
N SER A 52 32.62 -13.61 -6.19
CA SER A 52 33.50 -12.52 -5.73
C SER A 52 34.90 -12.99 -5.32
N ASP A 53 35.12 -14.31 -5.15
CA ASP A 53 36.42 -14.93 -4.86
C ASP A 53 37.14 -15.46 -6.12
N ALA A 54 36.50 -15.35 -7.29
CA ALA A 54 37.07 -15.75 -8.58
C ALA A 54 37.40 -14.51 -9.43
N MET A 55 38.64 -14.45 -9.91
CA MET A 55 39.22 -13.38 -10.73
C MET A 55 38.59 -13.30 -12.14
N ASP A 56 37.30 -13.02 -12.25
CA ASP A 56 36.65 -12.75 -13.53
C ASP A 56 36.64 -11.23 -13.79
N LEU A 57 37.75 -10.77 -14.38
CA LEU A 57 37.84 -9.50 -15.10
C LEU A 57 37.45 -9.76 -16.56
N ASP A 58 36.67 -8.84 -17.14
CA ASP A 58 36.30 -8.75 -18.56
C ASP A 58 35.10 -9.57 -19.07
N LEU A 59 33.91 -9.30 -18.53
CA LEU A 59 32.69 -9.28 -19.34
C LEU A 59 31.86 -8.07 -18.92
N SER A 60 31.32 -7.32 -19.89
CA SER A 60 30.35 -6.26 -19.63
C SER A 60 29.10 -6.89 -18.98
N GLU A 61 29.10 -7.03 -17.66
CA GLU A 61 27.99 -7.65 -16.95
C GLU A 61 26.71 -6.88 -17.28
N PRO A 62 25.67 -7.55 -17.80
CA PRO A 62 24.39 -6.88 -18.01
C PRO A 62 23.94 -6.31 -16.67
N TRP A 63 23.52 -5.04 -16.66
CA TRP A 63 23.07 -4.37 -15.45
C TRP A 63 21.87 -5.12 -14.86
N ILE A 64 22.04 -5.67 -13.65
CA ILE A 64 20.97 -6.39 -12.92
C ILE A 64 20.44 -5.46 -11.84
N PRO A 65 19.11 -5.28 -11.75
CA PRO A 65 18.51 -4.41 -10.76
C PRO A 65 18.66 -5.00 -9.35
N PRO A 66 18.75 -4.15 -8.32
CA PRO A 66 18.70 -4.61 -6.95
C PRO A 66 17.33 -5.22 -6.66
N LEU A 67 17.29 -6.22 -5.78
CA LEU A 67 16.07 -6.96 -5.41
C LEU A 67 14.94 -6.01 -4.98
N GLU A 68 15.27 -4.97 -4.23
CA GLU A 68 14.33 -3.95 -3.74
C GLU A 68 13.61 -3.20 -4.88
N THR A 69 14.33 -2.88 -5.96
CA THR A 69 13.75 -2.13 -7.08
C THR A 69 12.82 -3.00 -7.92
N LEU A 70 13.16 -4.28 -8.09
CA LEU A 70 12.27 -5.20 -8.79
C LEU A 70 11.05 -5.54 -7.92
N LEU A 71 11.27 -5.80 -6.63
CA LEU A 71 10.20 -6.17 -5.72
C LEU A 71 9.22 -5.01 -5.52
N SER A 72 9.69 -3.76 -5.46
CA SER A 72 8.80 -2.59 -5.40
C SER A 72 7.98 -2.40 -6.68
N ALA A 73 8.54 -2.70 -7.85
CA ALA A 73 7.79 -2.72 -9.11
C ALA A 73 6.71 -3.81 -9.10
N CYS A 74 7.04 -5.02 -8.62
CA CYS A 74 6.06 -6.11 -8.47
C CYS A 74 4.94 -5.75 -7.46
N LEU A 75 5.28 -5.12 -6.34
CA LEU A 75 4.29 -4.69 -5.34
C LEU A 75 3.45 -3.49 -5.78
N SER A 76 3.92 -2.71 -6.75
CA SER A 76 3.12 -1.61 -7.30
C SER A 76 1.95 -2.13 -8.14
N TYR A 77 2.07 -3.34 -8.69
CA TYR A 77 1.02 -4.03 -9.43
C TYR A 77 -0.10 -4.53 -8.49
N ASP A 78 -1.30 -4.71 -9.03
CA ASP A 78 -2.41 -5.31 -8.28
C ASP A 78 -2.40 -6.82 -8.50
N PHE A 79 -2.19 -7.59 -7.43
CA PHE A 79 -2.02 -9.03 -7.52
C PHE A 79 -3.14 -9.77 -6.78
N SER A 80 -3.49 -10.96 -7.29
CA SER A 80 -4.39 -11.87 -6.57
C SER A 80 -3.61 -12.65 -5.50
N PRO A 81 -3.97 -12.56 -4.21
CA PRO A 81 -3.34 -13.32 -3.13
C PRO A 81 -3.29 -14.84 -3.38
N VAL A 82 -4.30 -15.38 -4.07
CA VAL A 82 -4.36 -16.81 -4.38
C VAL A 82 -3.34 -17.20 -5.45
N ALA A 83 -3.26 -16.41 -6.53
CA ALA A 83 -2.33 -16.66 -7.63
C ALA A 83 -0.88 -16.52 -7.17
N VAL A 84 -0.57 -15.45 -6.42
CA VAL A 84 0.77 -15.22 -5.85
C VAL A 84 1.22 -16.36 -4.95
N ARG A 85 0.36 -16.88 -4.08
CA ARG A 85 0.72 -18.02 -3.20
C ARG A 85 1.12 -19.26 -4.00
N LEU A 86 0.43 -19.56 -5.10
CA LEU A 86 0.79 -20.68 -5.97
C LEU A 86 2.13 -20.44 -6.67
N SER A 87 2.33 -19.24 -7.20
CA SER A 87 3.59 -18.85 -7.87
C SER A 87 4.79 -18.84 -6.91
N ILE A 88 4.60 -18.38 -5.67
CA ILE A 88 5.63 -18.43 -4.62
C ILE A 88 6.00 -19.88 -4.33
N ARG A 89 5.03 -20.77 -4.11
CA ARG A 89 5.32 -22.19 -3.84
C ARG A 89 6.04 -22.88 -5.00
N LYS A 90 5.71 -22.49 -6.23
CA LYS A 90 6.29 -23.06 -7.46
C LYS A 90 7.71 -22.58 -7.73
N TYR A 91 8.00 -21.29 -7.55
CA TYR A 91 9.31 -20.72 -7.88
C TYR A 91 10.23 -20.52 -6.67
N LEU A 92 9.69 -20.11 -5.53
CA LEU A 92 10.43 -19.76 -4.31
C LEU A 92 10.29 -20.85 -3.24
N SER A 93 10.61 -22.09 -3.61
CA SER A 93 10.56 -23.22 -2.68
C SER A 93 11.75 -23.27 -1.72
N ASP A 94 12.86 -22.57 -2.03
CA ASP A 94 14.06 -22.51 -1.17
C ASP A 94 13.89 -21.45 -0.08
N ALA A 95 14.07 -21.84 1.18
CA ALA A 95 13.96 -20.96 2.34
C ALA A 95 14.96 -19.79 2.32
N ARG A 96 16.09 -19.94 1.64
CA ARG A 96 17.09 -18.87 1.49
C ARG A 96 16.57 -17.70 0.66
N ASP A 97 15.88 -18.00 -0.43
CA ASP A 97 15.31 -17.00 -1.33
C ASP A 97 14.20 -16.21 -0.61
N LEU A 98 13.42 -16.92 0.22
CA LEU A 98 12.39 -16.33 1.07
C LEU A 98 12.96 -15.41 2.15
N VAL A 99 14.11 -15.77 2.74
CA VAL A 99 14.80 -14.92 3.73
C VAL A 99 15.31 -13.62 3.11
N ALA A 100 15.86 -13.67 1.90
CA ALA A 100 16.29 -12.46 1.18
C ALA A 100 15.11 -11.51 0.92
N ILE A 101 13.97 -12.05 0.49
CA ILE A 101 12.73 -11.28 0.31
C ILE A 101 12.23 -10.72 1.65
N LEU A 102 12.20 -11.54 2.70
CA LEU A 102 11.75 -11.12 4.02
C LEU A 102 12.61 -10.00 4.60
N GLY A 103 13.93 -10.02 4.36
CA GLY A 103 14.84 -8.94 4.77
C GLY A 103 14.52 -7.61 4.09
N VAL A 104 14.21 -7.63 2.78
CA VAL A 104 13.78 -6.41 2.06
C VAL A 104 12.45 -5.89 2.62
N LEU A 105 11.49 -6.79 2.90
CA LEU A 105 10.21 -6.39 3.48
C LEU A 105 10.38 -5.81 4.90
N GLU A 106 11.23 -6.42 5.74
CA GLU A 106 11.54 -5.91 7.09
C GLU A 106 12.16 -4.52 7.04
N GLY A 107 13.06 -4.26 6.08
CA GLY A 107 13.62 -2.94 5.85
C GLY A 107 12.58 -1.87 5.50
N TRP A 108 11.54 -2.23 4.75
CA TRP A 108 10.46 -1.29 4.40
C TRP A 108 9.38 -1.16 5.48
N LEU A 109 9.19 -2.19 6.31
CA LEU A 109 8.32 -2.09 7.48
C LEU A 109 8.87 -1.07 8.49
N HIS A 110 10.20 -0.93 8.55
CA HIS A 110 10.85 0.05 9.40
C HIS A 110 10.55 1.49 8.93
N GLY A 111 9.71 2.21 9.68
CA GLY A 111 9.37 3.62 9.42
C GLY A 111 8.28 3.87 8.38
N GLY A 112 7.85 2.86 7.61
CA GLY A 112 6.83 3.01 6.56
C GLY A 112 5.48 3.53 7.07
N ILE A 113 5.18 3.29 8.34
CA ILE A 113 3.93 3.66 9.00
C ILE A 113 3.90 5.12 9.42
N GLU A 114 5.02 5.62 9.95
CA GLU A 114 5.12 7.04 10.28
C GLU A 114 4.96 7.88 9.02
N ASP A 115 5.53 7.41 7.92
CA ASP A 115 5.42 8.06 6.62
C ASP A 115 4.01 8.00 6.05
N GLU A 116 3.31 6.87 6.21
CA GLU A 116 1.90 6.74 5.84
C GLU A 116 1.00 7.64 6.70
N MET A 117 1.25 7.72 8.00
CA MET A 117 0.49 8.59 8.91
C MET A 117 0.75 10.07 8.61
N LYS A 118 2.01 10.45 8.32
CA LYS A 118 2.36 11.81 7.88
C LYS A 118 1.67 12.15 6.56
N LEU A 119 1.66 11.23 5.59
CA LEU A 119 0.94 11.38 4.32
C LEU A 119 -0.56 11.59 4.54
N ALA A 120 -1.19 10.74 5.36
CA ALA A 120 -2.60 10.85 5.68
C ALA A 120 -2.92 12.21 6.32
N LEU A 121 -2.13 12.64 7.31
CA LEU A 121 -2.31 13.94 7.95
C LEU A 121 -2.07 15.11 6.97
N MET A 122 -1.04 15.05 6.13
CA MET A 122 -0.78 16.08 5.12
C MET A 122 -1.90 16.21 4.08
N SER A 123 -2.49 15.08 3.67
CA SER A 123 -3.64 15.06 2.74
C SER A 123 -4.90 15.71 3.33
N THR A 124 -5.08 15.63 4.66
CA THR A 124 -6.21 16.27 5.34
C THR A 124 -5.99 17.78 5.53
N VAL A 125 -4.75 18.23 5.73
CA VAL A 125 -4.40 19.66 5.93
C VAL A 125 -4.35 20.42 4.60
N LYS A 126 -3.87 19.79 3.53
CA LYS A 126 -3.87 20.35 2.19
C LYS A 126 -4.96 19.64 1.39
N SER A 127 -6.16 20.21 1.31
CA SER A 127 -7.29 19.68 0.52
C SER A 127 -7.06 19.76 -1.01
N VAL A 128 -5.87 19.43 -1.46
CA VAL A 128 -5.49 19.31 -2.86
C VAL A 128 -5.06 17.86 -2.98
N ALA A 129 -5.69 17.13 -3.91
CA ALA A 129 -5.26 15.80 -4.32
C ALA A 129 -3.74 15.84 -4.48
N VAL A 130 -3.05 15.24 -3.51
CA VAL A 130 -1.63 14.97 -3.66
C VAL A 130 -1.61 13.89 -4.71
N ASN A 131 -1.46 14.29 -5.97
CA ASN A 131 -1.20 13.40 -7.07
C ASN A 131 -0.11 12.44 -6.58
N THR A 132 -0.47 11.17 -6.47
CA THR A 132 0.38 10.05 -6.10
C THR A 132 1.49 9.77 -7.13
N GLU A 133 1.85 10.76 -7.96
CA GLU A 133 2.80 10.65 -9.05
C GLU A 133 4.19 11.15 -8.69
N SER A 134 4.40 11.75 -7.51
CA SER A 134 5.72 12.22 -7.11
C SER A 134 6.39 11.26 -6.13
N ARG A 135 6.73 10.04 -6.55
CA ARG A 135 7.66 9.20 -5.79
C ARG A 135 8.63 8.46 -6.69
N THR A 136 9.79 9.09 -6.86
CA THR A 136 11.10 8.47 -7.11
C THR A 136 11.54 7.49 -6.00
N THR A 137 10.63 7.05 -5.10
CA THR A 137 10.99 6.23 -3.96
C THR A 137 10.80 4.77 -4.31
N VAL A 138 11.89 4.01 -4.14
CA VAL A 138 11.99 2.55 -4.24
C VAL A 138 11.03 1.80 -3.28
N VAL A 139 10.28 2.52 -2.44
CA VAL A 139 9.39 1.94 -1.42
C VAL A 139 7.93 1.93 -1.91
N PRO A 140 7.29 0.75 -1.99
CA PRO A 140 5.88 0.61 -2.38
C PRO A 140 4.91 1.05 -1.26
N PRO A 141 3.62 1.25 -1.57
CA PRO A 141 2.63 1.64 -0.56
C PRO A 141 2.55 0.64 0.60
N TYR A 142 2.49 1.15 1.83
CA TYR A 142 2.50 0.33 3.05
C TYR A 142 1.40 -0.77 3.08
N PRO A 143 0.15 -0.52 2.66
CA PRO A 143 -0.88 -1.57 2.61
C PRO A 143 -0.54 -2.74 1.67
N LYS A 144 0.17 -2.46 0.56
CA LYS A 144 0.58 -3.49 -0.40
C LYS A 144 1.72 -4.33 0.16
N ILE A 145 2.63 -3.72 0.92
CA ILE A 145 3.70 -4.43 1.65
C ILE A 145 3.09 -5.42 2.64
N ILE A 146 2.12 -4.99 3.45
CA ILE A 146 1.46 -5.86 4.44
C ILE A 146 0.68 -7.00 3.77
N THR A 147 -0.08 -6.69 2.71
CA THR A 147 -0.82 -7.71 1.96
C THR A 147 0.13 -8.75 1.38
N PHE A 148 1.25 -8.31 0.80
CA PHE A 148 2.25 -9.23 0.26
C PHE A 148 2.94 -10.05 1.34
N LEU A 149 3.33 -9.43 2.47
CA LEU A 149 3.92 -10.13 3.61
C LEU A 149 2.98 -11.23 4.12
N GLN A 150 1.69 -10.93 4.27
CA GLN A 150 0.69 -11.93 4.64
C GLN A 150 0.65 -13.08 3.62
N THR A 151 0.63 -12.78 2.32
CA THR A 151 0.62 -13.84 1.29
C THR A 151 1.90 -14.68 1.27
N LEU A 152 3.05 -14.06 1.55
CA LEU A 152 4.33 -14.73 1.65
C LEU A 152 4.33 -15.70 2.84
N LEU A 153 3.92 -15.23 4.02
CA LEU A 153 3.80 -16.07 5.22
C LEU A 153 2.79 -17.21 5.01
N ASP A 154 1.62 -16.95 4.45
CA ASP A 154 0.63 -17.98 4.13
C ASP A 154 1.17 -19.05 3.16
N ALA A 155 2.00 -18.64 2.20
CA ALA A 155 2.59 -19.55 1.22
C ALA A 155 3.70 -20.42 1.84
N SER A 156 4.54 -19.83 2.69
CA SER A 156 5.85 -20.39 3.02
C SER A 156 6.24 -20.38 4.51
N CYS A 157 5.29 -20.17 5.43
CA CYS A 157 5.55 -20.16 6.88
C CYS A 157 6.29 -21.42 7.36
N ILE A 158 5.87 -22.61 6.92
CA ILE A 158 6.51 -23.88 7.33
C ILE A 158 7.96 -23.95 6.83
N ALA A 159 8.23 -23.49 5.60
CA ALA A 159 9.57 -23.49 5.03
C ALA A 159 10.50 -22.51 5.77
N LEU A 160 9.98 -21.34 6.17
CA LEU A 160 10.71 -20.39 6.99
C LEU A 160 10.98 -20.96 8.39
N LEU A 161 9.98 -21.54 9.04
CA LEU A 161 10.12 -22.16 10.37
C LEU A 161 11.09 -23.35 10.41
N GLN A 162 11.41 -23.99 9.29
CA GLN A 162 12.43 -25.03 9.24
C GLN A 162 13.85 -24.47 9.06
N TYR A 163 13.97 -23.22 8.62
CA TYR A 163 15.23 -22.58 8.29
C TYR A 163 15.65 -21.59 9.38
N GLN A 164 16.59 -22.02 10.23
CA GLN A 164 17.06 -21.29 11.42
C GLN A 164 17.40 -19.80 11.15
N PRO A 165 18.08 -19.42 10.05
CA PRO A 165 18.43 -18.02 9.80
C PRO A 165 17.23 -17.08 9.59
N SER A 166 16.03 -17.62 9.35
CA SER A 166 14.82 -16.81 9.23
C SER A 166 14.29 -16.32 10.59
N TYR A 167 14.67 -16.96 11.70
CA TYR A 167 14.04 -16.72 13.00
C TYR A 167 14.26 -15.31 13.52
N ASP A 168 15.47 -14.77 13.31
CA ASP A 168 15.78 -13.41 13.74
C ASP A 168 14.97 -12.38 12.97
N LEU A 169 14.80 -12.58 11.65
CA LEU A 169 13.94 -11.72 10.83
C LEU A 169 12.47 -11.85 11.22
N LEU A 170 11.98 -13.08 11.42
CA LEU A 170 10.61 -13.31 11.88
C LEU A 170 10.35 -12.64 13.23
N ARG A 171 11.28 -12.75 14.18
CA ARG A 171 11.17 -12.09 15.48
C ARG A 171 11.19 -10.56 15.36
N LYS A 172 12.03 -9.99 14.48
CA LYS A 172 12.05 -8.56 14.20
C LYS A 172 10.74 -8.08 13.58
N THR A 173 10.23 -8.79 12.57
CA THR A 173 8.95 -8.44 11.94
C THR A 173 7.78 -8.52 12.93
N LEU A 174 7.75 -9.52 13.81
CA LEU A 174 6.76 -9.61 14.88
C LEU A 174 6.87 -8.43 15.84
N ALA A 175 8.09 -8.10 16.29
CA ALA A 175 8.34 -6.98 17.19
C ALA A 175 7.95 -5.61 16.58
N GLN A 176 7.90 -5.49 15.26
CA GLN A 176 7.43 -4.30 14.55
C GLN A 176 5.90 -4.29 14.39
N ILE A 177 5.27 -5.45 14.11
CA ILE A 177 3.83 -5.53 13.88
C ILE A 177 3.02 -5.43 15.18
N GLU A 178 3.52 -6.01 16.28
CA GLU A 178 2.84 -6.03 17.57
C GLU A 178 2.50 -4.63 18.14
N PRO A 179 3.44 -3.66 18.24
CA PRO A 179 3.11 -2.31 18.70
C PRO A 179 2.17 -1.57 17.74
N GLU A 180 2.16 -1.97 16.47
CA GLU A 180 1.31 -1.35 15.46
C GLU A 180 -0.14 -1.78 15.57
N ILE A 181 -0.39 -3.02 15.97
CA ILE A 181 -1.74 -3.49 16.30
C ILE A 181 -2.29 -2.71 17.50
N ASP A 182 -1.51 -2.56 18.58
CA ASP A 182 -1.93 -1.76 19.75
C ASP A 182 -2.20 -0.30 19.37
N ARG A 183 -1.39 0.29 18.49
CA ARG A 183 -1.62 1.64 17.98
C ARG A 183 -2.91 1.75 17.17
N LEU A 184 -3.21 0.77 16.31
CA LEU A 184 -4.45 0.71 15.53
C LEU A 184 -5.68 0.57 16.44
N ASP A 185 -5.62 -0.29 17.46
CA ASP A 185 -6.71 -0.47 18.43
C ASP A 185 -7.03 0.85 19.15
N ARG A 186 -6.00 1.60 19.55
CA ARG A 186 -6.16 2.94 20.14
C ARG A 186 -6.79 3.92 19.15
N LEU A 187 -6.33 3.93 17.90
CA LEU A 187 -6.90 4.78 16.85
C LEU A 187 -8.37 4.43 16.54
N GLU A 188 -8.74 3.16 16.64
CA GLU A 188 -10.13 2.72 16.48
C GLU A 188 -11.03 3.23 17.62
N GLN A 189 -10.54 3.23 18.87
CA GLN A 189 -11.26 3.85 19.99
C GLN A 189 -11.49 5.36 19.77
N LEU A 190 -10.49 6.04 19.19
CA LEU A 190 -10.56 7.46 18.83
C LEU A 190 -11.55 7.75 17.69
N ARG A 191 -11.79 6.78 16.80
CA ARG A 191 -12.70 6.93 15.64
C ARG A 191 -14.09 7.35 16.07
N GLY A 192 -14.67 6.72 17.10
CA GLY A 192 -16.02 7.03 17.55
C GLY A 192 -16.18 8.47 18.06
N VAL A 193 -15.18 8.97 18.78
CA VAL A 193 -15.18 10.33 19.34
C VAL A 193 -14.89 11.39 18.27
N LEU A 194 -14.05 11.07 17.28
CA LEU A 194 -13.64 12.01 16.22
C LEU A 194 -14.61 12.05 15.03
N GLU A 195 -15.42 11.02 14.82
CA GLU A 195 -16.35 10.93 13.68
C GLU A 195 -17.32 12.13 13.58
N PRO A 196 -17.94 12.62 14.67
CA PRO A 196 -18.79 13.81 14.61
C PRO A 196 -18.03 15.06 14.16
N PHE A 197 -16.79 15.26 14.63
CA PHE A 197 -15.95 16.39 14.27
C PHE A 197 -15.49 16.31 12.82
N ALA A 198 -15.13 15.12 12.34
CA ALA A 198 -14.79 14.89 10.94
C ALA A 198 -15.99 15.19 10.02
N LYS A 199 -17.19 14.73 10.38
CA LYS A 199 -18.44 15.04 9.64
C LYS A 199 -18.74 16.54 9.64
N ALA A 200 -18.54 17.23 10.76
CA ALA A 200 -18.69 18.69 10.84
C ALA A 200 -17.65 19.40 9.97
N HIS A 201 -16.40 18.95 9.98
CA HIS A 201 -15.33 19.53 9.16
C HIS A 201 -15.60 19.34 7.66
N VAL A 202 -16.02 18.15 7.22
CA VAL A 202 -16.42 17.89 5.84
C VAL A 202 -17.64 18.73 5.43
N ARG A 203 -18.62 18.95 6.32
CA ARG A 203 -19.75 19.84 6.07
C ARG A 203 -19.28 21.29 5.87
N THR A 204 -18.45 21.81 6.76
CA THR A 204 -17.91 23.18 6.63
C THR A 204 -17.03 23.34 5.39
N LEU A 205 -16.28 22.31 4.98
CA LEU A 205 -15.54 22.29 3.72
C LEU A 205 -16.46 22.30 2.50
N ARG A 206 -17.56 21.52 2.50
CA ARG A 206 -18.58 21.54 1.43
C ARG A 206 -19.30 22.88 1.34
N GLU A 207 -19.56 23.52 2.48
CA GLU A 207 -20.14 24.86 2.56
C GLU A 207 -19.17 25.94 2.03
N LYS A 208 -17.87 25.82 2.35
CA LYS A 208 -16.81 26.70 1.82
C LYS A 208 -16.55 26.48 0.32
N ALA A 209 -16.69 25.25 -0.17
CA ALA A 209 -16.55 24.90 -1.59
C ALA A 209 -17.79 25.27 -2.43
N GLY A 210 -18.84 25.86 -1.82
CA GLY A 210 -20.02 26.35 -2.54
C GLY A 210 -20.98 25.27 -3.04
N CYS A 211 -20.83 24.01 -2.59
CA CYS A 211 -21.68 22.88 -3.02
C CYS A 211 -22.99 22.75 -2.22
N VAL A 212 -23.22 23.61 -1.23
CA VAL A 212 -24.53 23.79 -0.59
C VAL A 212 -25.11 25.09 -1.14
N PRO A 213 -26.36 25.10 -1.68
CA PRO A 213 -26.99 26.35 -2.06
C PRO A 213 -27.01 27.22 -0.81
N LYS A 214 -26.30 28.37 -0.83
CA LYS A 214 -26.55 29.41 0.15
C LYS A 214 -28.00 29.81 -0.04
N GLU A 215 -28.89 29.24 0.78
CA GLU A 215 -30.25 29.76 0.88
C GLU A 215 -30.10 31.24 1.18
N SER A 216 -30.54 32.03 0.23
CA SER A 216 -30.46 33.46 0.30
C SER A 216 -31.16 33.91 1.60
N PRO A 217 -30.73 34.99 2.27
CA PRO A 217 -31.42 35.49 3.47
C PRO A 217 -32.91 35.83 3.19
N THR A 218 -33.28 35.96 1.93
CA THR A 218 -34.64 36.06 1.41
C THR A 218 -35.44 34.75 1.45
N GLU A 219 -34.80 33.59 1.25
CA GLU A 219 -35.45 32.27 1.35
C GLU A 219 -35.71 31.87 2.79
N LEU A 220 -34.76 32.11 3.70
CA LEU A 220 -34.98 31.92 5.14
C LEU A 220 -36.12 32.81 5.69
N LYS A 221 -36.25 34.05 5.20
CA LYS A 221 -37.39 34.93 5.52
C LYS A 221 -38.70 34.43 4.92
N ARG A 222 -38.68 33.86 3.71
CA ARG A 222 -39.87 33.25 3.07
C ARG A 222 -40.29 31.95 3.76
N GLN A 223 -39.35 31.14 4.21
CA GLN A 223 -39.61 29.91 4.94
C GLN A 223 -40.11 30.19 6.35
N ARG A 224 -39.56 31.21 7.05
CA ARG A 224 -40.11 31.72 8.31
C ARG A 224 -41.55 32.23 8.15
N LYS A 225 -41.83 33.03 7.11
CA LYS A 225 -43.22 33.47 6.82
C LYS A 225 -44.17 32.31 6.53
N ARG A 226 -43.72 31.26 5.84
CA ARG A 226 -44.53 30.06 5.58
C ARG A 226 -44.76 29.23 6.85
N MET A 227 -43.76 29.09 7.71
CA MET A 227 -43.90 28.42 9.01
C MET A 227 -44.81 29.21 9.96
N GLU A 228 -44.74 30.54 9.93
CA GLU A 228 -45.61 31.42 10.72
C GLU A 228 -47.06 31.37 10.22
N GLN A 229 -47.26 31.29 8.91
CA GLN A 229 -48.57 31.02 8.30
C GLN A 229 -49.10 29.62 8.64
N GLN A 230 -48.25 28.59 8.66
CA GLN A 230 -48.63 27.25 9.10
C GLN A 230 -48.90 27.17 10.61
N ALA A 231 -48.20 27.95 11.43
CA ALA A 231 -48.48 28.08 12.86
C ALA A 231 -49.82 28.80 13.13
N SER A 232 -50.18 29.79 12.31
CA SER A 232 -51.51 30.43 12.36
C SER A 232 -52.66 29.52 11.93
N LEU A 233 -52.37 28.40 11.26
CA LEU A 233 -53.33 27.36 10.85
C LEU A 233 -53.50 26.24 11.91
N GLY A 234 -52.97 26.43 13.12
CA GLY A 234 -53.44 25.68 14.29
C GLY A 234 -52.91 24.26 14.43
N VAL A 235 -51.59 24.08 14.40
CA VAL A 235 -50.94 22.88 14.94
C VAL A 235 -49.90 23.29 15.98
N GLY A 236 -50.10 22.81 17.22
CA GLY A 236 -49.39 23.24 18.42
C GLY A 236 -47.87 23.09 18.34
N LEU A 237 -47.20 24.15 18.79
CA LEU A 237 -45.76 24.31 18.88
C LEU A 237 -45.14 23.33 19.90
N TYR A 238 -44.44 22.30 19.43
CA TYR A 238 -43.40 21.67 20.23
C TYR A 238 -42.10 22.46 20.04
N LYS A 239 -41.78 23.33 21.02
CA LYS A 239 -40.45 23.93 21.15
C LYS A 239 -39.47 22.82 21.52
N LEU A 240 -38.56 22.47 20.61
CA LEU A 240 -37.34 21.75 20.95
C LEU A 240 -36.36 22.78 21.50
N GLU A 241 -35.95 22.61 22.75
CA GLU A 241 -34.89 23.39 23.37
C GLU A 241 -33.57 23.11 22.64
N GLU A 242 -32.94 24.15 22.10
CA GLU A 242 -31.59 24.07 21.55
C GLU A 242 -30.59 23.85 22.69
N LEU A 243 -29.86 22.73 22.63
CA LEU A 243 -28.66 22.51 23.44
C LEU A 243 -27.56 23.48 22.99
N VAL A 244 -27.26 24.45 23.85
CA VAL A 244 -26.12 25.35 23.74
C VAL A 244 -24.84 24.52 23.98
N LEU A 245 -23.93 24.57 23.00
CA LEU A 245 -22.57 24.03 23.08
C LEU A 245 -21.67 24.90 23.97
#